data_AF-A0A920A9W7-F1
#
_entry.id   AF-A0A920A9W7-F1
#
_cell.length_a   1.000
_cell.length_b   1.000
_cell.length_c   1.000
_cell.angle_alpha   90.00
_cell.angle_beta   90.00
_cell.angle_gamma   90.00
#
_symmetry.space_group_name_H-M   'P 1'
#
loop_
_entity.id
_entity.type
_entity.pdbx_description
1 polymer ?
#
loop_
_entity_poly.entity_id
_entity_poly.type
_entity_poly.pdbx_seq_one_letter_code
_entity_poly.pdbx_strand_id
1 'polypeptide(L)'
;MDKHKNEIKLVSPANKRGIDIIVVGTGLAGGSAAATLAELGYNVKAFCFQDSPRRAHSIAAQGGINAAKNYQGDGDSIHQIIL
;
A
#
# COMPACT_ATOMS: atom_id res chain seq x y z
N MET A 1 -20.02 22.42 4.72
CA MET A 1 -19.04 21.39 4.28
C MET A 1 -19.11 21.12 2.77
N ASP A 2 -20.19 21.53 2.09
CA ASP A 2 -20.46 21.15 0.69
C ASP A 2 -19.66 21.94 -0.36
N LYS A 3 -19.32 23.21 -0.11
CA LYS A 3 -18.49 24.01 -1.03
C LYS A 3 -17.09 23.42 -1.22
N HIS A 4 -16.47 22.98 -0.12
CA HIS A 4 -15.12 22.42 -0.18
C HIS A 4 -15.07 21.16 -1.04
N LYS A 5 -16.04 20.24 -0.91
CA LYS A 5 -16.11 19.01 -1.73
C LYS A 5 -16.35 19.29 -3.21
N ASN A 6 -17.08 20.36 -3.55
CA ASN A 6 -17.37 20.74 -4.93
C ASN A 6 -16.22 21.46 -5.65
N GLU A 7 -15.28 22.06 -4.91
CA GLU A 7 -14.12 22.77 -5.48
C GLU A 7 -12.89 21.87 -5.67
N ILE A 8 -12.92 20.64 -5.16
CA ILE A 8 -11.80 19.70 -5.31
C ILE A 8 -11.77 19.19 -6.75
N LYS A 9 -10.60 19.26 -7.38
CA LYS A 9 -10.37 18.63 -8.69
C LYS A 9 -10.59 17.12 -8.56
N LEU A 10 -11.65 16.63 -9.20
CA LEU A 10 -11.95 15.21 -9.30
C LEU A 10 -10.78 14.46 -9.96
N VAL A 11 -10.36 13.36 -9.36
CA VAL A 11 -9.34 12.50 -9.95
C VAL A 11 -9.99 11.66 -11.04
N SER A 12 -9.45 11.74 -12.25
CA SER A 12 -9.88 11.02 -13.44
C SER A 12 -8.68 10.38 -14.13
N PRO A 13 -8.85 9.30 -14.91
CA PRO A 13 -7.73 8.68 -15.62
C PRO A 13 -6.88 9.66 -16.44
N ALA A 14 -7.49 10.74 -16.95
CA ALA A 14 -6.81 11.78 -17.71
C ALA A 14 -5.89 12.67 -16.86
N ASN A 15 -6.17 12.87 -15.57
CA ASN A 15 -5.38 13.75 -14.71
C ASN A 15 -4.54 13.02 -13.65
N LYS A 16 -4.67 11.68 -13.49
CA LYS A 16 -3.86 10.88 -12.55
C LYS A 16 -2.35 11.08 -12.72
N ARG A 17 -1.87 11.14 -13.97
CA ARG A 17 -0.45 11.40 -14.30
C ARG A 17 0.00 12.84 -14.00
N GLY A 18 -0.93 13.75 -13.73
CA GLY A 18 -0.62 15.12 -13.30
C GLY A 18 -0.55 15.27 -11.78
N ILE A 19 -0.85 14.19 -11.03
CA ILE A 19 -0.83 14.18 -9.57
C ILE A 19 0.44 13.48 -9.11
N ASP A 20 1.27 14.23 -8.40
CA ASP A 20 2.47 13.72 -7.76
C ASP A 20 2.13 13.18 -6.36
N ILE A 21 2.54 11.95 -6.09
CA ILE A 21 2.40 11.29 -4.79
C ILE A 21 3.79 11.11 -4.20
N ILE A 22 3.96 11.56 -2.96
CA ILE A 22 5.19 11.36 -2.20
C ILE A 22 4.95 10.26 -1.17
N VAL A 23 5.76 9.20 -1.24
CA VAL A 23 5.75 8.11 -0.26
C VAL A 23 7.02 8.19 0.56
N VAL A 24 6.88 8.39 1.87
CA VAL A 24 8.01 8.43 2.81
C VAL A 24 8.07 7.12 3.58
N GLY A 25 9.14 6.37 3.35
CA GLY A 25 9.32 5.01 3.86
C GLY A 25 9.07 3.96 2.78
N THR A 26 10.00 3.01 2.64
CA THR A 26 9.96 1.95 1.63
C THR A 26 9.96 0.55 2.25
N GLY A 27 9.50 0.43 3.50
CA GLY A 27 9.21 -0.86 4.12
C GLY A 27 8.00 -1.53 3.48
N LEU A 28 7.58 -2.67 4.00
CA LEU A 28 6.48 -3.48 3.42
C LEU A 28 5.28 -2.63 2.98
N ALA A 29 4.72 -1.81 3.88
CA ALA A 29 3.57 -0.96 3.56
C ALA A 29 3.88 0.13 2.51
N GLY A 30 4.98 0.87 2.69
CA GLY A 30 5.33 2.00 1.82
C GLY A 30 5.73 1.57 0.41
N GLY A 31 6.49 0.48 0.30
CA GLY A 31 6.85 -0.12 -0.99
C GLY A 31 5.63 -0.64 -1.74
N SER A 32 4.75 -1.39 -1.07
CA SER A 32 3.50 -1.89 -1.67
C SER A 32 2.58 -0.75 -2.09
N ALA A 33 2.40 0.28 -1.25
CA ALA A 33 1.58 1.44 -1.59
C ALA A 33 2.15 2.22 -2.80
N ALA A 34 3.47 2.43 -2.84
CA ALA A 34 4.12 3.12 -3.96
C ALA A 34 3.94 2.36 -5.28
N ALA A 35 4.10 1.03 -5.25
CA ALA A 35 3.92 0.18 -6.42
C ALA A 35 2.46 0.23 -6.93
N THR A 36 1.48 0.02 -6.07
CA THR A 36 0.06 0.06 -6.45
C THR A 36 -0.34 1.43 -7.00
N LEU A 37 0.14 2.52 -6.40
CA LEU A 37 -0.16 3.86 -6.90
C LEU A 37 0.52 4.15 -8.24
N ALA A 38 1.75 3.66 -8.45
CA ALA A 38 2.41 3.78 -9.75
C ALA A 38 1.68 2.97 -10.84
N GLU A 39 1.22 1.75 -10.53
CA GLU A 39 0.41 0.92 -11.43
C GLU A 39 -0.91 1.59 -11.82
N LEU A 40 -1.52 2.33 -10.90
CA LEU A 40 -2.72 3.13 -11.16
C LEU A 40 -2.47 4.37 -12.04
N GLY A 41 -1.21 4.64 -12.39
CA GLY A 41 -0.80 5.72 -13.29
C GLY A 41 -0.52 7.06 -12.61
N TYR A 42 -0.28 7.08 -11.29
CA TYR A 42 0.18 8.27 -10.58
C TYR A 42 1.69 8.45 -10.72
N ASN A 43 2.16 9.70 -10.61
CA ASN A 43 3.60 9.97 -10.50
C ASN A 43 4.05 9.78 -9.05
N VAL A 44 4.66 8.64 -8.76
CA VAL A 44 5.07 8.32 -7.38
C VAL A 44 6.55 8.60 -7.16
N LYS A 45 6.86 9.36 -6.12
CA LYS A 45 8.22 9.63 -5.62
C LYS A 45 8.37 8.94 -4.26
N ALA A 46 9.16 7.87 -4.21
CA ALA A 46 9.38 7.10 -2.99
C ALA A 46 10.73 7.48 -2.35
N PHE A 47 10.71 7.84 -1.08
CA PHE A 47 11.88 8.22 -0.30
C PHE A 47 12.13 7.21 0.82
N CYS A 48 13.38 6.83 1.01
CA CYS A 48 13.81 5.96 2.09
C CYS A 48 14.81 6.73 2.96
N PHE A 49 14.64 6.67 4.28
CA PHE A 49 15.59 7.29 5.22
C PHE A 49 16.82 6.39 5.47
N GLN A 50 16.64 5.08 5.31
CA GLN A 50 17.72 4.11 5.43
C GLN A 50 18.59 4.13 4.15
N ASP A 51 19.92 3.93 4.25
CA ASP A 51 20.82 3.87 3.06
C ASP A 51 20.35 2.93 1.94
N SER A 52 19.45 1.98 2.23
CA SER A 52 18.70 1.31 1.19
C SER A 52 17.27 0.94 1.60
N PRO A 53 16.35 0.84 0.63
CA PRO A 53 14.98 0.38 0.85
C PRO A 53 14.84 -0.98 1.57
N ARG A 54 15.84 -1.85 1.41
CA ARG A 54 15.86 -3.20 1.99
C ARG A 54 16.21 -3.22 3.48
N ARG A 55 16.61 -2.09 4.07
CA ARG A 55 16.92 -1.97 5.51
C ARG A 55 15.76 -1.42 6.33
N ALA A 56 14.57 -1.34 5.76
CA ALA A 56 13.38 -1.12 6.56
C ALA A 56 13.21 -2.27 7.58
N HIS A 57 12.71 -1.97 8.77
CA HIS A 57 12.55 -2.94 9.86
C HIS A 57 11.73 -4.18 9.44
N SER A 58 10.84 -4.04 8.45
CA SER A 58 10.07 -5.14 7.89
C SER A 58 10.91 -6.31 7.36
N ILE A 59 12.21 -6.11 7.04
CA ILE A 59 13.12 -7.20 6.63
C ILE A 59 13.40 -8.19 7.77
N ALA A 60 13.25 -7.76 9.02
CA ALA A 60 13.48 -8.59 10.20
C ALA A 60 12.25 -9.45 10.57
N ALA A 61 11.16 -9.41 9.81
CA ALA A 61 9.99 -10.23 10.05
C ALA A 61 10.31 -11.73 9.82
N GLN A 62 9.94 -12.58 10.78
CA GLN A 62 10.26 -14.02 10.76
C GLN A 62 9.03 -14.93 10.84
N GLY A 63 7.93 -14.47 11.45
CA GLY A 63 6.74 -15.30 11.72
C GLY A 63 5.76 -15.50 10.55
N GLY A 64 5.92 -14.74 9.45
CA GLY A 64 5.00 -14.79 8.30
C GLY A 64 3.83 -13.81 8.38
N ILE A 65 2.89 -13.92 7.43
CA ILE A 65 1.68 -13.08 7.34
C ILE A 65 0.48 -14.01 7.48
N ASN A 66 -0.34 -13.79 8.51
CA ASN A 66 -1.59 -14.53 8.69
C ASN A 66 -2.57 -14.16 7.57
N ALA A 67 -3.17 -15.18 6.94
CA ALA A 67 -4.20 -14.99 5.93
C ALA A 67 -5.16 -16.18 5.97
N ALA A 68 -6.46 -15.90 5.91
CA ALA A 68 -7.51 -16.90 5.79
C ALA A 68 -7.45 -17.60 4.42
N LYS A 69 -6.46 -18.47 4.23
CA LYS A 69 -6.29 -19.23 2.99
C LYS A 69 -6.77 -20.65 3.25
N ASN A 70 -7.69 -21.14 2.42
CA ASN A 70 -8.19 -22.52 2.51
C ASN A 70 -7.16 -23.53 1.97
N TYR A 71 -5.95 -23.55 2.53
CA TYR A 71 -4.98 -24.59 2.24
C TYR A 71 -5.44 -25.88 2.92
N GLN A 72 -5.58 -26.97 2.14
CA GLN A 72 -5.83 -28.29 2.71
C GLN A 72 -4.64 -28.69 3.60
N GLY A 73 -4.79 -28.55 4.93
CA GLY A 73 -3.80 -28.99 5.91
C GLY A 73 -3.49 -28.02 7.05
N ASP A 74 -3.84 -26.73 6.95
CA ASP A 74 -3.50 -25.72 7.98
C ASP A 74 -4.53 -25.63 9.13
N GLY A 75 -5.64 -26.37 9.07
CA GLY A 75 -6.68 -26.35 10.10
C GLY A 75 -7.48 -25.02 10.18
N ASP A 76 -7.07 -24.01 9.40
CA ASP A 76 -7.75 -22.72 9.33
C ASP A 76 -9.07 -22.84 8.56
N SER A 77 -10.16 -22.46 9.23
CA SER A 77 -11.50 -22.40 8.66
C SER A 77 -12.04 -20.97 8.73
N ILE A 78 -12.76 -20.53 7.68
CA ILE A 78 -13.32 -19.17 7.58
C ILE A 78 -14.15 -18.79 8.83
N HIS A 79 -14.76 -19.77 9.50
CA HIS A 79 -15.56 -19.58 10.71
C HIS A 79 -14.76 -19.05 11.91
N GLN A 80 -13.44 -19.25 12.00
CA GLN A 80 -12.64 -18.81 13.15
C GLN A 80 -12.09 -17.38 13.05
N ILE A 81 -12.24 -16.73 11.90
CA ILE A 81 -11.64 -15.40 11.62
C ILE A 81 -12.69 -14.27 11.66
N ILE A 82 -13.98 -14.61 11.72
CA ILE A 82 -15.11 -13.65 11.63
C ILE A 82 -15.84 -13.44 12.98
N LEU A 83 -15.55 -14.25 14.01
CA LEU A 83 -16.05 -14.07 15.39
C LEU A 83 -15.00 -13.42 16.30
#